data_AF-A0A5A9PVR2-F1
#
_entry.id   AF-A0A5A9PVR2-F1
#
_cell.length_a   1.000
_cell.length_b   1.000
_cell.length_c   1.000
_cell.angle_alpha   90.00
_cell.angle_beta   90.00
_cell.angle_gamma   90.00
#
_symmetry.space_group_name_H-M   'P 1'
#
loop_
_entity.id
_entity.type
_entity.pdbx_description
1 polymer ?
#
loop_
_entity_poly.entity_id
_entity_poly.type
_entity_poly.pdbx_seq_one_letter_code
_entity_poly.pdbx_strand_id
1 'polypeptide(L)' 'MSIQCNIPGEECEDVEIMSQVGLNAVAPDAPASHLIAADYTCQRPAGQGAVFEFAQYILLLKKMIKSPINYDRIDRNNF' A
#
# COMPACT_ATOMS: atom_id res chain seq x y z
N MET A 1 -13.05 -3.70 -8.24
CA MET A 1 -11.73 -3.48 -7.60
C MET A 1 -11.65 -4.48 -6.45
N SER A 2 -11.15 -5.68 -6.73
CA SER A 2 -10.98 -6.74 -5.74
C SER A 2 -9.70 -6.46 -4.98
N ILE A 3 -9.80 -6.29 -3.66
CA ILE A 3 -8.65 -6.07 -2.80
C ILE A 3 -8.31 -7.45 -2.22
N GLN A 4 -7.23 -8.05 -2.72
CA GLN A 4 -6.79 -9.36 -2.30
C GLN A 4 -5.57 -9.15 -1.39
N CYS A 5 -5.82 -9.11 -0.08
CA CYS A 5 -4.77 -8.98 0.92
C CYS A 5 -4.11 -10.35 1.13
N ASN A 6 -3.05 -10.65 0.37
CA ASN A 6 -2.18 -11.76 0.70
C ASN A 6 -1.17 -11.25 1.74
N ILE A 7 -1.18 -11.83 2.94
CA ILE A 7 -0.12 -11.58 3.93
C ILE A 7 0.84 -12.77 3.77
N PRO A 8 2.01 -12.57 3.15
CA PRO A 8 2.84 -13.67 2.70
C PRO A 8 3.37 -14.45 3.90
N GLY A 9 3.15 -15.76 3.82
CA GLY A 9 3.90 -16.77 4.55
C GLY A 9 4.89 -17.37 3.57
N GLU A 10 6.01 -16.67 3.38
CA GLU A 10 7.31 -17.18 2.94
C GLU A 10 7.31 -18.24 1.81
N GLU A 11 6.93 -17.89 0.57
CA GLU A 11 7.36 -18.64 -0.63
C GLU A 11 7.57 -17.71 -1.85
N CYS A 12 8.56 -18.03 -2.68
CA CYS A 12 9.05 -17.19 -3.81
C CYS A 12 7.97 -16.87 -4.89
N GLU A 13 6.86 -17.59 -4.88
CA GLU A 13 5.72 -17.44 -5.78
C GLU A 13 4.88 -16.17 -5.49
N ASP A 14 5.03 -15.59 -4.30
CA ASP A 14 4.27 -14.42 -3.87
C ASP A 14 4.62 -13.15 -4.69
N VAL A 15 5.84 -13.04 -5.22
CA VAL A 15 6.28 -11.87 -6.00
C VAL A 15 5.52 -11.76 -7.33
N GLU A 16 5.24 -12.89 -7.99
CA GLU A 16 4.52 -12.90 -9.26
C GLU A 16 3.05 -12.51 -9.05
N ILE A 17 2.46 -12.93 -7.94
CA ILE A 17 1.10 -12.55 -7.53
C ILE A 17 1.05 -11.06 -7.13
N MET A 18 2.07 -10.55 -6.42
CA MET A 18 2.17 -9.13 -6.05
C MET A 18 2.16 -8.21 -7.27
N SER A 19 2.75 -8.64 -8.39
CA SER A 19 2.72 -7.89 -9.65
C SER A 19 1.36 -7.91 -10.36
N GLN A 20 0.46 -8.83 -10.00
CA GLN A 20 -0.86 -8.97 -10.65
C GLN A 20 -1.97 -8.24 -9.90
N VAL A 21 -1.75 -7.86 -8.63
CA VAL A 21 -2.74 -7.15 -7.81
C VAL A 21 -2.59 -5.64 -7.96
N GLY A 22 -3.70 -4.90 -7.77
CA GLY A 22 -3.71 -3.44 -7.95
C GLY A 22 -3.19 -2.63 -6.76
N LEU A 23 -2.97 -3.27 -5.61
CA LEU A 23 -2.34 -2.69 -4.43
C LEU A 23 -1.89 -3.84 -3.54
N ASN A 24 -0.60 -3.91 -3.24
CA ASN A 24 -0.05 -4.90 -2.32
C ASN A 24 0.63 -4.22 -1.12
N ALA A 25 0.88 -5.01 -0.07
CA ALA A 25 1.71 -4.57 1.04
C ALA A 25 2.44 -5.73 1.70
N VAL A 26 3.58 -5.41 2.31
CA VAL A 26 4.47 -6.38 2.96
C VAL A 26 4.85 -5.90 4.35
N ALA A 27 5.17 -6.85 5.22
CA ALA A 27 5.71 -6.57 6.53
C ALA A 27 7.21 -6.17 6.44
N PRO A 28 7.75 -5.42 7.41
CA PRO A 28 9.13 -4.92 7.36
C PRO A 28 10.18 -6.03 7.50
N ASP A 29 9.79 -7.19 8.03
CA ASP A 29 10.60 -8.40 8.18
C ASP A 29 10.60 -9.30 6.93
N ALA A 30 9.94 -8.88 5.84
CA ALA A 30 9.90 -9.63 4.60
C ALA A 30 11.26 -9.64 3.85
N PRO A 31 11.51 -10.64 2.99
CA PRO A 31 12.71 -10.68 2.15
C PRO A 31 12.85 -9.44 1.26
N ALA A 32 14.09 -9.04 0.96
CA ALA A 32 14.36 -7.83 0.17
C ALA A 32 13.64 -7.79 -1.19
N SER A 33 13.46 -8.94 -1.83
CA SER A 33 12.69 -9.05 -3.09
C SER A 33 11.24 -8.60 -2.94
N HIS A 34 10.60 -8.92 -1.81
CA HIS A 34 9.21 -8.56 -1.52
C HIS A 34 9.11 -7.08 -1.12
N LEU A 35 10.08 -6.56 -0.37
CA LEU A 35 10.16 -5.13 -0.05
C LEU A 35 10.28 -4.26 -1.31
N ILE A 36 11.06 -4.71 -2.30
CA ILE A 36 11.24 -4.00 -3.58
C ILE A 36 9.97 -4.07 -4.44
N ALA A 37 9.29 -5.21 -4.44
CA ALA A 37 8.07 -5.40 -5.22
C ALA A 37 6.82 -4.74 -4.59
N ALA A 38 6.92 -4.26 -3.35
CA ALA A 38 5.77 -3.78 -2.61
C ALA A 38 5.37 -2.34 -2.92
N ASP A 39 4.08 -2.08 -3.07
CA ASP A 39 3.54 -0.71 -3.16
C ASP A 39 3.56 0.00 -1.79
N TYR A 40 3.42 -0.78 -0.72
CA TYR A 40 3.46 -0.28 0.65
C TYR A 40 4.17 -1.25 1.58
N THR A 41 5.13 -0.76 2.35
CA THR A 41 5.75 -1.53 3.43
C THR A 41 5.15 -1.09 4.75
N CYS A 42 4.58 -2.04 5.49
CA CYS A 42 4.06 -1.80 6.83
C CYS A 42 5.19 -1.48 7.81
N GLN A 43 4.89 -0.66 8.81
CA GLN A 43 5.79 -0.34 9.91
C GLN A 43 5.77 -1.43 10.97
N ARG A 44 4.63 -2.09 11.16
CA ARG A 44 4.50 -3.17 12.13
C ARG A 44 4.92 -4.52 11.53
N PRO A 45 5.65 -5.36 12.30
CA PRO A 45 5.96 -6.74 11.90
C PRO A 45 4.71 -7.59 11.65
N ALA A 46 4.90 -8.69 10.93
CA ALA A 46 3.87 -9.71 10.76
C ALA A 46 3.32 -10.18 12.13
N GLY A 47 2.01 -10.41 12.20
CA GLY A 47 1.32 -10.80 13.45
C GLY A 47 1.16 -9.69 14.50
N GLN A 48 1.80 -8.53 14.35
CA GLN A 48 1.73 -7.41 15.31
C GLN A 48 0.83 -6.25 14.84
N GLY A 49 -0.08 -6.54 13.91
CA GLY A 49 -1.02 -5.56 13.38
C GLY A 49 -0.64 -4.92 12.05
N ALA A 50 0.32 -5.49 11.31
CA ALA A 50 0.62 -5.11 9.92
C ALA A 50 -0.63 -5.06 9.03
N VAL A 51 -1.56 -6.00 9.23
CA VAL A 51 -2.83 -6.08 8.49
C VAL A 51 -3.75 -4.89 8.79
N PHE A 52 -3.83 -4.53 10.07
CA PHE A 52 -4.67 -3.42 10.52
C PHE A 52 -4.12 -2.09 10.00
N GLU A 53 -2.79 -1.94 10.00
CA GLU A 53 -2.10 -0.80 9.40
C GLU A 53 -2.41 -0.69 7.90
N PHE A 54 -2.28 -1.79 7.15
CA PHE A 54 -2.58 -1.79 5.72
C PHE A 54 -4.07 -1.51 5.42
N ALA A 55 -4.99 -2.05 6.22
CA ALA A 55 -6.41 -1.73 6.09
C ALA A 55 -6.69 -0.24 6.32
N GLN A 56 -6.03 0.39 7.31
CA GLN A 56 -6.11 1.83 7.53
C GLN A 56 -5.55 2.62 6.35
N TYR A 57 -4.44 2.18 5.77
CA TYR A 57 -3.85 2.78 4.58
C TYR A 57 -4.82 2.76 3.39
N ILE A 58 -5.45 1.61 3.11
CA ILE A 58 -6.48 1.49 2.08
C ILE A 58 -7.67 2.45 2.33
N LEU A 59 -8.12 2.55 3.58
CA LEU A 59 -9.20 3.47 3.95
C LEU A 59 -8.81 4.94 3.73
N LEU A 60 -7.56 5.31 4.03
CA LEU A 60 -7.02 6.64 3.78
C LEU A 60 -6.98 6.94 2.29
N LEU A 61 -6.47 6.02 1.46
CA LEU A 61 -6.48 6.15 0.00
C LEU A 61 -7.90 6.37 -0.54
N LYS A 62 -8.88 5.59 -0.05
CA LYS A 62 -10.30 5.78 -0.43
C LYS A 62 -10.85 7.14 -0.03
N LYS A 63 -10.46 7.67 1.13
CA LYS A 63 -10.88 9.01 1.57
C LYS A 63 -10.25 10.10 0.69
N MET A 64 -8.97 9.98 0.35
CA MET A 64 -8.26 10.92 -0.52
C MET A 64 -8.86 10.97 -1.93
N ILE A 65 -9.27 9.82 -2.48
CA ILE A 65 -9.94 9.75 -3.80
C ILE A 65 -11.34 10.40 -3.76
N LYS A 66 -12.06 10.29 -2.63
CA LYS A 66 -13.42 10.84 -2.48
C LYS A 66 -13.44 12.32 -2.13
N SER A 67 -12.41 12.84 -1.45
CA SER A 67 -12.25 14.27 -1.32
C SER A 67 -11.87 14.84 -2.69
N PRO A 68 -12.59 15.83 -3.25
CA PRO A 68 -12.01 16.61 -4.33
C PRO A 68 -10.75 17.22 -3.74
N ILE A 69 -9.58 16.75 -4.19
CA ILE A 69 -8.32 17.42 -3.89
C ILE A 69 -8.48 18.78 -4.55
N ASN A 70 -8.86 19.78 -3.74
CA ASN A 70 -8.93 21.15 -4.20
C ASN A 70 -7.48 21.60 -4.37
N TYR A 71 -6.91 21.29 -5.53
CA TYR A 71 -5.84 22.09 -6.10
C TYR A 71 -6.46 23.44 -6.44
N ASP A 72 -6.74 24.24 -5.42
CA ASP A 72 -7.08 25.63 -5.58
C ASP A 72 -5.81 26.27 -6.13
N ARG A 73 -5.81 26.31 -7.46
CA ARG A 73 -4.98 27.07 -8.37
C ARG A 73 -4.01 27.97 -7.61
N ILE A 74 -2.73 27.58 -7.62
CA ILE A 74 -1.66 28.56 -7.40
C ILE A 74 -1.82 29.57 -8.54
N ASP A 75 -2.49 30.68 -8.25
CA ASP A 75 -2.66 31.78 -9.16
C ASP A 75 -1.27 32.36 -9.43
N ARG A 76 -0.80 32.15 -10.65
CA ARG A 76 0.53 32.57 -11.12
C ARG A 76 0.64 34.09 -11.26
N ASN A 77 -0.41 34.87 -10.95
CA ASN A 77 -0.43 36.33 -11.08
C ASN A 77 0.14 37.09 -9.89
N ASN A 78 0.86 36.44 -8.96
CA ASN A 78 1.47 37.13 -7.81
C ASN A 78 3.02 37.08 -7.79
N PHE A 79 3.65 37.12 -8.97
CA PHE A 79 5.08 37.38 -9.14
C PHE A 79 5.32 38.77 -9.75
#